data_AF-A0A6J7BMP5-F1
#
_entry.id   AF-A0A6J7BMP5-F1
#
_cell.length_a   1.000
_cell.length_b   1.000
_cell.length_c   1.000
_cell.angle_alpha   90.00
_cell.angle_beta   90.00
_cell.angle_gamma   90.00
#
_symmetry.space_group_name_H-M   'P 1'
#
loop_
_entity.id
_entity.type
_entity.pdbx_description
1 polymer ?
#
loop_
_entity_poly.entity_id
_entity_poly.type
_entity_poly.pdbx_seq_one_letter_code
_entity_poly.pdbx_strand_id
1 'polypeptide(L)' 'MLYIQPDECVDCGACEPVCPVEAIYYEDDVPGQWKDFSKVNSEFFVELGSPGGASKVGQTNTDHADVVAAPPQG' A
#
# COMPACT_ATOMS: atom_id res chain seq x y z
N MET A 1 8.61 -0.50 -2.56
CA MET A 1 7.34 0.25 -2.44
C MET A 1 6.83 0.18 -0.99
N LEU A 2 5.84 1.00 -0.60
CA LEU A 2 5.10 0.86 0.66
C LEU A 2 3.66 0.42 0.35
N TYR A 3 3.12 -0.52 1.11
CA TYR A 3 1.75 -1.03 0.97
C TYR A 3 1.05 -0.97 2.33
N ILE A 4 -0.25 -0.67 2.32
CA ILE A 4 -1.10 -0.64 3.53
C ILE A 4 -1.88 -1.95 3.60
N GLN A 5 -1.75 -2.68 4.72
CA GLN A 5 -2.48 -3.93 4.94
C GLN A 5 -3.94 -3.57 5.31
N PRO A 6 -4.95 -4.02 4.55
CA PRO A 6 -6.33 -3.56 4.71
C PRO A 6 -7.04 -4.08 5.97
N ASP A 7 -6.73 -5.29 6.42
CA ASP A 7 -7.31 -5.91 7.63
C ASP A 7 -6.69 -5.40 8.95
N GLU A 8 -5.47 -4.85 8.90
CA GLU A 8 -4.76 -4.24 10.04
C GLU A 8 -4.98 -2.72 10.11
N CYS A 9 -5.39 -2.10 9.01
CA CYS A 9 -5.76 -0.69 9.00
C CYS A 9 -7.04 -0.47 9.82
N VAL A 10 -7.03 0.55 10.67
CA VAL A 10 -8.16 0.92 11.55
C VAL A 10 -8.61 2.36 11.32
N ASP A 11 -8.31 2.91 10.14
CA ASP A 11 -8.73 4.24 9.69
C ASP A 11 -8.31 5.40 10.60
N CYS A 12 -7.16 5.26 11.28
CA CYS A 12 -6.67 6.29 12.20
C CYS A 12 -6.25 7.61 11.51
N GLY A 13 -6.00 7.58 10.20
CA GLY A 13 -5.70 8.75 9.38
C GLY A 13 -4.35 9.42 9.62
N ALA A 14 -3.51 8.91 10.52
CA ALA A 14 -2.24 9.58 10.87
C ALA A 14 -1.21 9.59 9.74
N CYS A 15 -1.29 8.65 8.79
CA CYS A 15 -0.36 8.50 7.68
C CYS A 15 -0.65 9.44 6.50
N GLU A 16 -1.92 9.78 6.26
CA GLU A 16 -2.35 10.61 5.12
C GLU A 16 -1.72 12.02 5.11
N PRO A 17 -1.82 12.83 6.19
CA PRO A 17 -1.41 14.23 6.12
C PRO A 17 0.11 14.42 6.18
N VAL A 18 0.86 13.35 6.48
CA VAL A 18 2.33 13.39 6.60
C VAL A 18 3.04 12.95 5.32
N CYS A 19 2.30 12.43 4.33
CA CYS A 19 2.90 11.99 3.08
C CYS A 19 3.28 13.22 2.21
N PRO A 20 4.58 13.47 1.96
CA PRO A 20 5.02 14.69 1.26
C PRO A 20 4.67 14.72 -0.23
N VAL A 21 4.21 13.60 -0.78
CA VAL A 21 3.84 13.42 -2.18
C VAL A 21 2.37 13.00 -2.34
N GLU A 22 1.57 13.10 -1.27
CA GLU A 22 0.12 12.86 -1.29
C GLU A 22 -0.27 11.48 -1.88
N ALA A 23 0.49 10.43 -1.57
CA ALA A 23 0.26 9.08 -2.12
C ALA A 23 -0.76 8.23 -1.35
N ILE A 24 -1.28 8.73 -0.23
CA ILE A 24 -2.15 8.00 0.70
C ILE A 24 -3.54 8.63 0.66
N TYR A 25 -4.55 7.79 0.46
CA TYR A 25 -5.96 8.18 0.41
C TYR A 25 -6.79 7.20 1.24
N TYR A 26 -7.91 7.66 1.78
CA TYR A 26 -8.97 6.74 2.22
C TYR A 26 -9.52 5.97 1.00
N GLU A 27 -10.05 4.76 1.24
CA GLU A 27 -10.48 3.85 0.16
C GLU A 27 -11.51 4.48 -0.80
N ASP A 28 -12.41 5.30 -0.25
CA ASP A 28 -13.45 5.99 -1.00
C ASP A 28 -12.91 7.19 -1.80
N ASP A 29 -11.79 7.76 -1.36
CA ASP A 29 -11.20 8.99 -1.89
C ASP A 29 -10.10 8.75 -2.93
N VAL A 30 -9.77 7.49 -3.21
CA VAL A 30 -8.75 7.14 -4.21
C VAL A 30 -9.13 7.73 -5.58
N PRO A 31 -8.27 8.58 -6.19
CA PRO A 31 -8.51 9.13 -7.52
C PRO A 31 -8.75 8.05 -8.57
N GLY A 32 -9.65 8.32 -9.54
CA GLY A 32 -10.07 7.31 -10.53
C GLY A 32 -8.92 6.63 -11.27
N GLN A 33 -7.87 7.38 -11.62
CA GLN A 33 -6.67 6.87 -12.29
C GLN A 33 -5.82 5.90 -11.45
N TRP A 34 -6.07 5.84 -10.13
CA TRP A 34 -5.34 5.02 -9.17
C TRP A 34 -6.24 4.03 -8.42
N LYS A 35 -7.51 3.87 -8.80
CA LYS A 35 -8.47 2.95 -8.14
C LYS A 35 -7.95 1.51 -8.02
N ASP A 36 -7.13 1.06 -8.97
CA ASP A 36 -6.57 -0.29 -8.95
C ASP A 36 -5.52 -0.49 -7.83
N PHE A 37 -4.96 0.58 -7.25
CA PHE A 37 -3.97 0.44 -6.17
C PHE A 37 -4.56 -0.10 -4.87
N SER A 38 -5.87 0.01 -4.65
CA SER A 38 -6.53 -0.66 -3.51
C SER A 38 -6.38 -2.18 -3.59
N LYS A 39 -6.51 -2.74 -4.81
CA LYS A 39 -6.28 -4.16 -5.07
C LYS A 39 -4.81 -4.53 -4.89
N VAL A 40 -3.90 -3.72 -5.44
CA VAL A 40 -2.45 -3.90 -5.30
C VAL A 40 -2.02 -3.96 -3.83
N ASN A 41 -2.56 -3.07 -3.00
CA ASN A 41 -2.32 -3.07 -1.54
C ASN A 41 -2.76 -4.38 -0.90
N SER A 42 -3.97 -4.87 -1.21
CA SER A 42 -4.47 -6.13 -0.67
C SER A 42 -3.66 -7.34 -1.17
N GLU A 43 -3.37 -7.42 -2.46
CA GLU A 43 -2.74 -8.58 -3.08
C GLU A 43 -1.27 -8.76 -2.67
N PHE A 44 -0.58 -7.66 -2.32
CA PHE A 44 0.77 -7.73 -1.75
C PHE A 44 0.84 -8.65 -0.51
N PHE A 45 -0.24 -8.76 0.27
CA PHE A 45 -0.28 -9.53 1.51
C PHE A 45 -0.83 -10.95 1.36
N VAL A 46 -1.12 -11.45 0.15
CA VAL A 46 -1.67 -12.81 -0.04
C VAL A 46 -0.76 -13.88 0.56
N GLU A 47 0.55 -13.79 0.34
CA GLU A 47 1.53 -14.74 0.89
C GLU A 47 1.98 -14.38 2.32
N LEU A 48 1.99 -13.08 2.66
CA LEU A 48 2.45 -12.61 3.97
C LEU A 48 1.37 -12.72 5.06
N GLY A 49 0.10 -12.69 4.66
CA GLY A 49 -1.07 -12.62 5.55
C GLY A 49 -1.13 -11.31 6.33
N SER A 50 -1.54 -11.41 7.60
CA SER A 50 -1.59 -10.30 8.56
C SER A 50 -0.51 -10.51 9.64
N PRO A 51 0.71 -9.97 9.44
CA PRO A 51 1.84 -10.18 10.35
C PRO A 51 1.72 -9.42 11.70
N GLY A 52 0.77 -8.50 11.84
CA GLY A 52 0.58 -7.69 13.04
C GLY A 52 1.71 -6.71 13.27
N GLY A 53 2.09 -5.98 12.20
CA GLY A 53 3.08 -4.90 12.23
C GLY A 53 4.33 -5.11 11.36
N ALA A 54 4.60 -4.14 10.49
CA ALA A 54 5.69 -4.16 9.52
C ALA A 54 7.11 -4.22 10.13
N SER A 55 7.33 -3.68 11.33
CA SER A 55 8.67 -3.64 11.96
C SER A 55 9.27 -5.02 12.22
N LYS A 56 8.45 -6.07 12.34
CA LYS A 56 8.91 -7.45 12.52
C LYS A 56 9.29 -8.14 11.21
N VAL A 57 8.68 -7.70 10.10
CA VAL A 57 8.85 -8.30 8.77
C VAL A 57 10.01 -7.64 8.02
N GLY A 58 10.08 -6.31 8.06
CA GLY A 58 11.05 -5.54 7.26
C GLY A 58 10.71 -5.53 5.76
N GLN A 59 11.70 -5.21 4.92
CA GLN A 59 11.55 -5.31 3.47
C GLN A 59 11.55 -6.77 3.02
N THR A 60 10.55 -7.14 2.23
CA THR A 60 10.43 -8.50 1.67
C THR A 60 11.11 -8.66 0.32
N ASN A 61 11.40 -7.55 -0.39
CA ASN A 61 11.87 -7.54 -1.78
C ASN A 61 10.93 -8.27 -2.76
N THR A 62 9.62 -8.27 -2.47
CA THR A 62 8.58 -8.94 -3.27
C THR A 62 7.44 -7.97 -3.59
N ASP A 63 7.73 -6.96 -4.42
CA ASP A 63 6.72 -6.00 -4.86
C ASP A 63 5.63 -6.66 -5.72
N HIS A 64 4.42 -6.09 -5.69
CA HIS A 64 3.31 -6.54 -6.52
C HIS A 64 3.65 -6.46 -8.02
N ALA A 65 3.13 -7.39 -8.83
CA ALA A 65 3.46 -7.50 -10.25
C ALA A 65 3.23 -6.19 -11.03
N ASP A 66 2.11 -5.50 -10.77
CA ASP A 66 1.79 -4.21 -11.41
C ASP A 66 2.79 -3.11 -11.04
N VAL A 67 3.34 -3.14 -9.83
CA VAL A 67 4.37 -2.19 -9.38
C VAL A 67 5.71 -2.51 -10.03
N VAL A 68 6.05 -3.79 -10.18
CA VAL A 68 7.26 -4.23 -10.89
C VAL A 68 7.20 -3.89 -12.38
N ALA A 69 6.02 -3.98 -12.99
CA ALA A 69 5.80 -3.67 -14.41
C ALA A 69 5.74 -2.17 -14.71
N ALA A 70 5.61 -1.31 -13.69
CA ALA A 70 5.51 0.13 -13.87
C ALA A 70 6.82 0.70 -14.46
N PRO A 71 6.74 1.67 -15.39
CA PRO A 71 7.92 2.37 -15.86
C PRO A 71 8.68 3.05 -14.71
N PRO A 72 10.02 3.16 -14.79
CA PRO A 72 10.78 3.93 -13.82
C PRO A 72 10.23 5.35 -13.70
N GLN A 73 9.91 5.74 -12.48
CA GLN A 73 9.56 7.12 -12.16
C GLN A 73 10.86 7.86 -11.81
N GLY A 74 11.05 9.04 -12.41
CA GLY A 74 12.32 9.78 -12.43
C GLY A 74 12.80 10.33 -11.10
#